data_AF-A0A928K5D1-F1
#
_entry.id   AF-A0A928K5D1-F1
#
_cell.length_a   1.000
_cell.length_b   1.000
_cell.length_c   1.000
_cell.angle_alpha   90.00
_cell.angle_beta   90.00
_cell.angle_gamma   90.00
#
_symmetry.space_group_name_H-M   'P 1'
#
loop_
_entity.id
_entity.type
_entity.pdbx_description
1 polymer ?
#
loop_
_entity_poly.entity_id
_entity_poly.type
_entity_poly.pdbx_seq_one_letter_code
_entity_poly.pdbx_strand_id
1 'polypeptide(L)'
;MKKIISVLLLISLVFSLMIPAFSWVDANESRSQIPVVRISGDGEALYDQEGNKIFHYKDFAKLLKNDNENGTDNSELYKSMAKTLLPALAKGLATDNWDDLYAGLETEISKIFANSLLDENGNVTNNSGLLQSRIDEMEYKRNNSQKGDKGYFAWNDYWFRYDWRLDPMETADDFNSYIKDIKKSTGCEKVGIAATCLGTNIVMAYVAKYGVEDIQGIAMDGSVVGGAEILSEVICAKFDIAPPALMRILQDVEGLGMFSIDEFIMETIDMLVQTGLLEGVISTTENIFYDKLVEGTTSALALSTFYTWPNYWACVSPEDYESAKHYVFGEEGSEKRVKYAGLIQKLDNYDKQVRQRIPELVQEIKKGGANFGVISKYGYQIIPICASSDVVSDQFASVKRSSFGATTSNVYETLSDEYIAQRTAEGKGQYISPDKLIDASTCLVPDSTWFIKGSSHSNWTSYELKILYDVATADKQLTISDFPYSQFMVYDTKADLLYPMTEENCNTENWDADPDVYKPASFIDKLTVAVNSFVRWFKILVEFIFESIKNA
;
A
#
# COMPACT_ATOMS: atom_id res chain seq x y z
N MET A 1 -32.19 5.81 -6.45
CA MET A 1 -31.13 6.85 -6.33
C MET A 1 -30.62 7.00 -4.90
N LYS A 2 -31.32 7.60 -3.93
CA LYS A 2 -30.79 7.82 -2.56
C LYS A 2 -30.18 6.57 -1.89
N LYS A 3 -30.87 5.42 -1.95
CA LYS A 3 -30.35 4.14 -1.40
C LYS A 3 -29.12 3.61 -2.13
N ILE A 4 -29.02 3.84 -3.45
CA ILE A 4 -27.88 3.39 -4.28
C ILE A 4 -26.66 4.28 -3.99
N ILE A 5 -26.86 5.59 -3.88
CA ILE A 5 -25.82 6.56 -3.51
C ILE A 5 -25.29 6.26 -2.10
N SER A 6 -26.17 5.99 -1.13
CA SER A 6 -25.74 5.61 0.23
C SER A 6 -24.95 4.30 0.27
N VAL A 7 -25.29 3.33 -0.58
CA VAL A 7 -24.55 2.06 -0.68
C VAL A 7 -23.19 2.26 -1.35
N LEU A 8 -23.12 3.05 -2.43
CA LEU A 8 -21.85 3.36 -3.10
C LEU A 8 -20.89 4.16 -2.20
N LEU A 9 -21.40 5.13 -1.44
CA LEU A 9 -20.61 5.86 -0.44
C LEU A 9 -20.11 4.94 0.68
N LEU A 10 -20.96 4.05 1.19
CA LEU A 10 -20.56 3.06 2.20
C LEU A 10 -19.49 2.10 1.66
N ILE A 11 -19.63 1.64 0.42
CA ILE A 11 -18.66 0.78 -0.26
C ILE A 11 -17.32 1.52 -0.42
N SER A 12 -17.34 2.79 -0.84
CA SER A 12 -16.14 3.62 -0.99
C SER A 12 -15.43 3.86 0.35
N LEU A 13 -16.21 4.08 1.42
CA LEU A 13 -15.72 4.19 2.80
C LEU A 13 -15.17 2.88 3.35
N VAL A 14 -15.66 1.73 2.87
CA VAL A 14 -15.12 0.42 3.24
C VAL A 14 -13.83 0.12 2.47
N PHE A 15 -13.76 0.45 1.19
CA PHE A 15 -12.56 0.29 0.37
C PHE A 15 -11.41 1.22 0.81
N SER A 16 -11.71 2.43 1.31
CA SER A 16 -10.69 3.33 1.86
C SER A 16 -9.98 2.79 3.11
N LEU A 17 -10.61 1.81 3.76
CA LEU A 17 -10.07 1.16 4.95
C LEU A 17 -9.35 -0.14 4.62
N MET A 18 -9.39 -0.63 3.37
CA MET A 18 -8.67 -1.83 2.95
C MET A 18 -7.20 -1.52 2.71
N ILE A 19 -6.29 -2.10 3.49
CA ILE A 19 -4.86 -2.18 3.14
C ILE A 19 -4.46 -3.66 3.02
N PRO A 20 -3.54 -4.00 2.12
CA PRO A 20 -3.12 -5.39 1.94
C PRO A 20 -2.51 -5.94 3.23
N ALA A 21 -2.89 -7.15 3.61
CA ALA A 21 -2.25 -7.85 4.71
C ALA A 21 -1.05 -8.66 4.20
N PHE A 22 0.07 -8.61 4.92
CA PHE A 22 1.31 -9.28 4.53
C PHE A 22 1.40 -10.72 5.04
N SER A 23 1.84 -11.64 4.19
CA SER A 23 2.21 -13.02 4.56
C SER A 23 3.62 -13.30 4.06
N TRP A 24 4.48 -13.85 4.91
CA TRP A 24 5.90 -14.04 4.59
C TRP A 24 6.21 -15.49 4.22
N VAL A 25 7.12 -15.66 3.26
CA VAL A 25 7.72 -16.94 2.87
C VAL A 25 9.08 -17.09 3.55
N ASP A 26 9.37 -18.27 4.12
CA ASP A 26 10.64 -18.57 4.79
C ASP A 26 11.75 -18.89 3.77
N ALA A 27 12.75 -18.02 3.65
CA ALA A 27 13.98 -18.29 2.91
C ALA A 27 14.98 -19.07 3.79
N ASN A 28 14.80 -20.39 3.89
CA ASN A 28 15.68 -21.25 4.71
C ASN A 28 17.05 -21.56 4.09
N GLU A 29 17.35 -21.12 2.85
CA GLU A 29 18.54 -21.55 2.12
C GLU A 29 19.64 -20.48 1.94
N SER A 30 19.34 -19.18 2.11
CA SER A 30 20.32 -18.11 1.92
C SER A 30 21.25 -17.93 3.14
N ARG A 31 22.57 -17.96 2.91
CA ARG A 31 23.61 -17.94 3.95
C ARG A 31 24.78 -17.00 3.61
N SER A 32 25.16 -16.10 4.52
CA SER A 32 26.16 -15.04 4.32
C SER A 32 27.02 -14.87 5.56
N GLN A 33 28.25 -14.39 5.38
CA GLN A 33 29.13 -14.04 6.50
C GLN A 33 28.77 -12.69 7.11
N ILE A 34 27.92 -11.92 6.44
CA ILE A 34 27.35 -10.66 6.92
C ILE A 34 25.97 -10.95 7.53
N PRO A 35 25.69 -10.54 8.78
CA PRO A 35 24.37 -10.67 9.36
C PRO A 35 23.39 -9.75 8.63
N VAL A 36 22.21 -10.25 8.32
CA VAL A 36 21.14 -9.46 7.68
C VAL A 36 20.05 -9.18 8.68
N VAL A 37 19.71 -7.90 8.84
CA VAL A 37 18.59 -7.44 9.64
C VAL A 37 17.38 -7.23 8.73
N ARG A 38 16.35 -8.05 8.95
CA ARG A 38 15.06 -7.90 8.28
C ARG A 38 14.19 -6.89 9.02
N ILE A 39 13.51 -6.04 8.26
CA ILE A 39 12.50 -5.11 8.77
C ILE A 39 11.25 -5.12 7.87
N SER A 40 10.12 -5.49 8.45
CA SER A 40 8.85 -5.67 7.74
C SER A 40 7.94 -4.44 7.82
N GLY A 41 6.83 -4.46 7.10
CA GLY A 41 5.74 -3.50 7.28
C GLY A 41 4.92 -3.73 8.57
N ASP A 42 3.62 -3.44 8.52
CA ASP A 42 2.63 -3.51 9.63
C ASP A 42 2.14 -4.93 9.97
N GLY A 43 2.93 -5.96 9.67
CA GLY A 43 2.52 -7.36 9.81
C GLY A 43 2.44 -7.89 11.25
N GLU A 44 2.89 -7.12 12.25
CA GLU A 44 2.84 -7.51 13.67
C GLU A 44 1.49 -7.17 14.30
N ALA A 45 0.95 -8.09 15.12
CA ALA A 45 -0.16 -7.76 16.01
C ALA A 45 0.30 -6.81 17.12
N LEU A 46 -0.63 -5.98 17.59
CA LEU A 46 -0.50 -5.23 18.83
C LEU A 46 -1.13 -6.02 19.98
N TYR A 47 -0.48 -5.96 21.13
CA TYR A 47 -0.84 -6.68 22.34
C TYR A 47 -0.94 -5.74 23.54
N ASP A 48 -1.80 -6.07 24.50
CA ASP A 48 -1.82 -5.44 25.82
C ASP A 48 -0.73 -6.04 26.76
N GLN A 49 -0.66 -5.54 28.00
CA GLN A 49 0.33 -5.99 28.99
C GLN A 49 0.10 -7.44 29.44
N GLU A 50 -1.13 -7.93 29.34
CA GLU A 50 -1.51 -9.31 29.65
C GLU A 50 -1.20 -10.27 28.49
N GLY A 51 -0.75 -9.75 27.34
CA GLY A 51 -0.40 -10.53 26.15
C GLY A 51 -1.62 -10.91 25.30
N ASN A 52 -2.77 -10.27 25.50
CA ASN A 52 -3.92 -10.43 24.62
C ASN A 52 -3.72 -9.59 23.36
N LYS A 53 -4.06 -10.18 22.20
CA LYS A 53 -4.05 -9.46 20.93
C LYS A 53 -5.18 -8.44 20.92
N ILE A 54 -4.85 -7.16 20.76
CA ILE A 54 -5.84 -6.06 20.76
C ILE A 54 -6.10 -5.49 19.38
N PHE A 55 -5.16 -5.66 18.44
CA PHE A 55 -5.31 -5.22 17.07
C PHE A 55 -4.37 -6.01 16.15
N HIS A 56 -4.87 -6.45 15.00
CA HIS A 56 -4.06 -6.99 13.93
C HIS A 56 -4.72 -6.67 12.60
N TYR A 57 -3.94 -6.23 11.61
CA TYR A 57 -4.48 -5.80 10.33
C TYR A 57 -5.33 -6.87 9.62
N LYS A 58 -4.85 -8.13 9.60
CA LYS A 58 -5.65 -9.30 9.13
C LYS A 58 -7.00 -9.49 9.82
N ASP A 59 -7.17 -9.07 11.07
CA ASP A 59 -8.48 -9.17 11.74
C ASP A 59 -9.45 -8.12 11.17
N PHE A 60 -8.96 -6.96 10.73
CA PHE A 60 -9.77 -5.99 9.98
C PHE A 60 -10.20 -6.53 8.62
N ALA A 61 -9.30 -7.16 7.86
CA ALA A 61 -9.66 -7.82 6.59
C ALA A 61 -10.71 -8.95 6.78
N LYS A 62 -10.71 -9.60 7.95
CA LYS A 62 -11.74 -10.57 8.35
C LYS A 62 -13.06 -9.95 8.82
N LEU A 63 -13.10 -8.66 9.20
CA LEU A 63 -14.37 -7.97 9.40
C LEU A 63 -15.10 -7.76 8.07
N LEU A 64 -14.35 -7.60 6.98
CA LEU A 64 -14.88 -7.43 5.61
C LEU A 64 -15.25 -8.76 4.95
N LYS A 65 -14.58 -9.86 5.31
CA LYS A 65 -15.00 -11.22 4.95
C LYS A 65 -16.11 -11.63 5.90
N ASN A 66 -17.30 -11.92 5.41
CA ASN A 66 -18.38 -12.44 6.24
C ASN A 66 -18.12 -13.92 6.62
N ASP A 67 -16.94 -14.21 7.18
CA ASP A 67 -16.48 -15.53 7.54
C ASP A 67 -16.92 -15.87 8.96
N ASN A 68 -17.92 -16.73 9.05
CA ASN A 68 -18.47 -17.25 10.30
C ASN A 68 -17.52 -18.19 11.07
N GLU A 69 -16.26 -18.35 10.64
CA GLU A 69 -15.34 -19.35 11.22
C GLU A 69 -15.01 -19.11 12.70
N ASN A 70 -15.16 -17.87 13.21
CA ASN A 70 -14.94 -17.54 14.63
C ASN A 70 -16.21 -17.13 15.40
N GLY A 71 -17.41 -17.32 14.82
CA GLY A 71 -18.68 -17.01 15.51
C GLY A 71 -18.91 -15.53 15.84
N THR A 72 -18.18 -14.61 15.20
CA THR A 72 -18.41 -13.16 15.33
C THR A 72 -19.40 -12.73 14.23
N ASP A 73 -20.64 -12.46 14.61
CA ASP A 73 -21.66 -11.95 13.69
C ASP A 73 -21.36 -10.49 13.31
N ASN A 74 -20.58 -10.30 12.25
CA ASN A 74 -20.21 -8.98 11.72
C ASN A 74 -21.45 -8.16 11.29
N SER A 75 -22.63 -8.78 11.14
CA SER A 75 -23.86 -8.07 10.78
C SER A 75 -24.28 -7.03 11.83
N GLU A 76 -23.91 -7.19 13.10
CA GLU A 76 -24.23 -6.23 14.15
C GLU A 76 -23.40 -4.93 14.05
N LEU A 77 -22.13 -5.01 13.63
CA LEU A 77 -21.30 -3.82 13.37
C LEU A 77 -21.86 -3.01 12.19
N TYR A 78 -22.16 -3.68 11.08
CA TYR A 78 -22.77 -3.03 9.91
C TYR A 78 -24.15 -2.43 10.21
N LYS A 79 -24.98 -3.13 10.98
CA LYS A 79 -26.28 -2.61 11.43
C LYS A 79 -26.11 -1.40 12.35
N SER A 80 -25.14 -1.42 13.27
CA SER A 80 -24.82 -0.28 14.15
C SER A 80 -24.38 0.93 13.33
N MET A 81 -23.40 0.75 12.45
CA MET A 81 -22.91 1.80 11.55
C MET A 81 -24.04 2.35 10.69
N ALA A 82 -24.85 1.50 10.04
CA ALA A 82 -25.97 1.94 9.22
C ALA A 82 -27.03 2.72 10.04
N LYS A 83 -27.33 2.28 11.26
CA LYS A 83 -28.30 2.94 12.15
C LYS A 83 -27.83 4.32 12.61
N THR A 84 -26.52 4.51 12.81
CA THR A 84 -25.93 5.80 13.21
C THR A 84 -25.72 6.71 12.00
N LEU A 85 -25.15 6.20 10.91
CA LEU A 85 -24.70 7.00 9.77
C LEU A 85 -25.83 7.37 8.81
N LEU A 86 -26.81 6.49 8.57
CA LEU A 86 -27.88 6.78 7.59
C LEU A 86 -28.79 7.96 8.00
N PRO A 87 -29.21 8.11 9.28
CA PRO A 87 -29.98 9.28 9.69
C PRO A 87 -29.16 10.58 9.64
N ALA A 88 -27.88 10.53 10.03
CA ALA A 88 -26.98 11.67 9.97
C ALA A 88 -26.73 12.11 8.52
N LEU A 89 -26.52 11.14 7.61
CA LEU A 89 -26.45 11.37 6.18
C LEU A 89 -27.75 12.00 5.65
N ALA A 90 -28.92 11.45 6.02
CA ALA A 90 -30.20 11.97 5.58
C ALA A 90 -30.47 13.41 6.07
N LYS A 91 -29.99 13.75 7.27
CA LYS A 91 -30.03 15.11 7.83
C LYS A 91 -29.11 16.05 7.04
N GLY A 92 -27.85 15.67 6.82
CA GLY A 92 -26.91 16.45 6.00
C GLY A 92 -27.47 16.73 4.61
N LEU A 93 -28.04 15.72 3.96
CA LEU A 93 -28.72 15.86 2.67
C LEU A 93 -29.92 16.81 2.68
N ALA A 94 -30.61 16.95 3.81
CA ALA A 94 -31.83 17.76 3.92
C ALA A 94 -31.55 19.19 4.38
N THR A 95 -30.47 19.41 5.15
CA THR A 95 -30.24 20.67 5.87
C THR A 95 -28.88 21.31 5.60
N ASP A 96 -28.01 20.69 4.81
CA ASP A 96 -26.61 21.10 4.59
C ASP A 96 -25.83 21.27 5.90
N ASN A 97 -26.13 20.43 6.90
CA ASN A 97 -25.40 20.34 8.16
C ASN A 97 -24.89 18.90 8.35
N TRP A 98 -23.58 18.76 8.38
CA TRP A 98 -22.88 17.48 8.32
C TRP A 98 -22.21 17.07 9.63
N ASP A 99 -22.32 17.90 10.67
CA ASP A 99 -21.61 17.71 11.95
C ASP A 99 -21.97 16.37 12.59
N ASP A 100 -23.25 15.99 12.55
CA ASP A 100 -23.73 14.71 13.07
C ASP A 100 -23.14 13.51 12.29
N LEU A 101 -22.87 13.67 10.99
CA LEU A 101 -22.29 12.61 10.16
C LEU A 101 -20.81 12.43 10.54
N TYR A 102 -20.07 13.52 10.70
CA TYR A 102 -18.67 13.48 11.10
C TYR A 102 -18.49 12.88 12.50
N ALA A 103 -19.30 13.34 13.46
CA ALA A 103 -19.29 12.80 14.82
C ALA A 103 -19.70 11.31 14.85
N GLY A 104 -20.67 10.91 14.02
CA GLY A 104 -21.10 9.52 13.89
C GLY A 104 -20.02 8.62 13.29
N LEU A 105 -19.32 9.09 12.24
CA LEU A 105 -18.18 8.39 11.64
C LEU A 105 -17.05 8.21 12.64
N GLU A 106 -16.65 9.30 13.30
CA GLU A 106 -15.62 9.27 14.34
C GLU A 106 -15.98 8.28 15.45
N THR A 107 -17.22 8.32 15.94
CA THR A 107 -17.68 7.43 17.02
C THR A 107 -17.70 5.95 16.61
N GLU A 108 -18.29 5.61 15.46
CA GLU A 108 -18.44 4.20 15.08
C GLU A 108 -17.12 3.59 14.60
N ILE A 109 -16.31 4.34 13.87
CA ILE A 109 -15.03 3.84 13.34
C ILE A 109 -13.98 3.78 14.44
N SER A 110 -13.95 4.76 15.36
CA SER A 110 -13.05 4.70 16.51
C SER A 110 -13.24 3.44 17.35
N LYS A 111 -14.44 2.84 17.41
CA LYS A 111 -14.64 1.57 18.14
C LYS A 111 -13.79 0.42 17.58
N ILE A 112 -13.54 0.43 16.27
CA ILE A 112 -12.74 -0.60 15.58
C ILE A 112 -11.26 -0.40 15.89
N PHE A 113 -10.81 0.86 15.91
CA PHE A 113 -9.40 1.22 16.07
C PHE A 113 -9.02 1.63 17.49
N ALA A 114 -9.95 1.70 18.44
CA ALA A 114 -9.79 2.32 19.76
C ALA A 114 -8.54 1.85 20.50
N ASN A 115 -8.26 0.55 20.43
CA ASN A 115 -7.12 -0.06 21.12
C ASN A 115 -5.76 0.17 20.42
N SER A 116 -5.79 0.70 19.21
CA SER A 116 -4.62 0.98 18.37
C SER A 116 -4.32 2.47 18.21
N LEU A 117 -5.25 3.38 18.52
CA LEU A 117 -5.04 4.83 18.42
C LEU A 117 -3.95 5.33 19.37
N LEU A 118 -3.20 6.34 18.93
CA LEU A 118 -2.24 7.07 19.75
C LEU A 118 -2.87 8.37 20.28
N ASP A 119 -2.26 8.96 21.31
CA ASP A 119 -2.67 10.28 21.81
C ASP A 119 -2.37 11.42 20.80
N GLU A 120 -2.74 12.64 21.17
CA GLU A 120 -2.50 13.84 20.37
C GLU A 120 -1.00 14.16 20.13
N ASN A 121 -0.09 13.46 20.80
CA ASN A 121 1.36 13.57 20.65
C ASN A 121 1.96 12.38 19.88
N GLY A 122 1.11 11.47 19.36
CA GLY A 122 1.55 10.25 18.68
C GLY A 122 2.27 9.28 19.63
N ASN A 123 1.82 9.17 20.88
CA ASN A 123 2.33 8.23 21.88
C ASN A 123 1.28 7.18 22.26
N VAL A 124 1.75 5.99 22.64
CA VAL A 124 0.90 4.93 23.16
C VAL A 124 0.48 5.27 24.59
N THR A 125 -0.83 5.18 24.88
CA THR A 125 -1.39 5.48 26.22
C THR A 125 -1.89 4.26 26.98
N ASN A 126 -2.19 3.17 26.27
CA ASN A 126 -2.74 1.93 26.83
C ASN A 126 -1.66 0.86 27.07
N ASN A 127 -0.37 1.23 27.03
CA ASN A 127 0.78 0.33 27.14
C ASN A 127 0.77 -0.84 26.13
N SER A 128 0.10 -0.65 25.00
CA SER A 128 0.10 -1.65 23.94
C SER A 128 1.38 -1.62 23.11
N GLY A 129 1.72 -2.74 22.50
CA GLY A 129 2.86 -2.81 21.59
C GLY A 129 3.13 -4.21 21.11
N LEU A 130 4.41 -4.53 20.93
CA LEU A 130 4.84 -5.88 20.57
C LEU A 130 4.56 -6.88 21.69
N LEU A 131 4.25 -8.12 21.31
CA LEU A 131 4.16 -9.22 22.27
C LEU A 131 5.51 -9.41 22.99
N GLN A 132 5.48 -9.55 24.31
CA GLN A 132 6.69 -9.67 25.12
C GLN A 132 7.66 -10.75 24.63
N SER A 133 7.14 -11.91 24.21
CA SER A 133 8.00 -12.99 23.67
C SER A 133 8.74 -12.61 22.38
N ARG A 134 8.24 -11.65 21.60
CA ARG A 134 8.94 -11.07 20.43
C ARG A 134 10.04 -10.12 20.85
N ILE A 135 9.79 -9.33 21.90
CA ILE A 135 10.81 -8.47 22.50
C ILE A 135 11.94 -9.35 23.03
N ASP A 136 11.61 -10.36 23.85
CA ASP A 136 12.59 -11.30 24.42
C ASP A 136 13.39 -12.03 23.32
N GLU A 137 12.72 -12.44 22.22
CA GLU A 137 13.38 -13.06 21.07
C GLU A 137 14.38 -12.10 20.41
N MET A 138 13.99 -10.85 20.18
CA MET A 138 14.87 -9.81 19.62
C MET A 138 16.06 -9.51 20.54
N GLU A 139 15.83 -9.40 21.85
CA GLU A 139 16.88 -9.15 22.84
C GLU A 139 17.87 -10.30 22.91
N TYR A 140 17.38 -11.55 22.92
CA TYR A 140 18.23 -12.73 22.87
C TYR A 140 19.05 -12.75 21.57
N LYS A 141 18.41 -12.57 20.43
CA LYS A 141 19.08 -12.65 19.12
C LYS A 141 20.10 -11.54 18.94
N ARG A 142 19.82 -10.28 19.28
CA ARG A 142 20.79 -9.19 19.11
C ARG A 142 22.04 -9.34 19.98
N ASN A 143 21.90 -9.95 21.17
CA ASN A 143 22.99 -10.13 22.13
C ASN A 143 23.76 -11.44 21.98
N ASN A 144 23.26 -12.40 21.19
CA ASN A 144 23.91 -13.69 20.97
C ASN A 144 24.16 -13.88 19.48
N SER A 145 25.38 -14.23 19.08
CA SER A 145 25.65 -14.51 17.67
C SER A 145 24.78 -15.68 17.20
N GLN A 146 23.99 -15.45 16.15
CA GLN A 146 23.18 -16.50 15.50
C GLN A 146 23.97 -17.27 14.43
N LYS A 147 25.29 -17.00 14.34
CA LYS A 147 26.18 -17.60 13.35
C LYS A 147 26.18 -19.12 13.49
N GLY A 148 25.73 -19.83 12.46
CA GLY A 148 25.71 -21.29 12.46
C GLY A 148 27.11 -21.89 12.40
N ASP A 149 27.22 -23.21 12.61
CA ASP A 149 28.50 -23.96 12.69
C ASP A 149 29.45 -23.78 11.50
N LYS A 150 28.90 -23.45 10.33
CA LYS A 150 29.67 -23.19 9.09
C LYS A 150 30.15 -21.75 8.95
N GLY A 151 29.88 -20.90 9.93
CA GLY A 151 30.29 -19.50 9.94
C GLY A 151 29.40 -18.55 9.14
N TYR A 152 28.14 -18.92 8.91
CA TYR A 152 27.19 -18.12 8.14
C TYR A 152 25.93 -17.79 8.95
N PHE A 153 25.34 -16.65 8.65
CA PHE A 153 24.03 -16.19 9.12
C PHE A 153 22.94 -16.54 8.10
N ALA A 154 21.78 -16.96 8.58
CA ALA A 154 20.58 -17.16 7.77
C ALA A 154 19.76 -15.86 7.67
N TRP A 155 18.85 -15.83 6.68
CA TRP A 155 17.93 -14.70 6.46
C TRP A 155 17.11 -14.30 7.68
N ASN A 156 16.63 -15.29 8.45
CA ASN A 156 15.71 -15.10 9.58
C ASN A 156 16.44 -14.97 10.95
N ASP A 157 17.77 -14.85 10.95
CA ASP A 157 18.55 -14.78 12.19
C ASP A 157 18.29 -13.48 12.96
N TYR A 158 18.11 -12.37 12.25
CA TYR A 158 17.86 -11.06 12.85
C TYR A 158 16.64 -10.40 12.22
N TRP A 159 15.56 -10.28 12.99
CA TRP A 159 14.36 -9.57 12.58
C TRP A 159 14.08 -8.46 13.58
N PHE A 160 14.23 -7.22 13.11
CA PHE A 160 13.82 -6.05 13.86
C PHE A 160 12.31 -5.86 13.74
N ARG A 161 11.60 -6.26 14.80
CA ARG A 161 10.17 -6.01 15.00
C ARG A 161 10.02 -4.70 15.77
N TYR A 162 9.03 -3.91 15.39
CA TYR A 162 8.78 -2.60 15.97
C TYR A 162 7.28 -2.35 16.01
N ASP A 163 6.85 -1.46 16.90
CA ASP A 163 5.49 -0.96 16.88
C ASP A 163 5.33 -0.03 15.67
N TRP A 164 4.66 -0.55 14.63
CA TRP A 164 4.52 0.12 13.35
C TRP A 164 3.70 1.41 13.41
N ARG A 165 3.10 1.74 14.56
CA ARG A 165 2.39 3.02 14.76
C ARG A 165 3.34 4.19 14.99
N LEU A 166 4.50 3.95 15.58
CA LEU A 166 5.33 4.99 16.22
C LEU A 166 6.13 5.84 15.22
N ASP A 167 6.75 6.92 15.71
CA ASP A 167 7.61 7.81 14.91
C ASP A 167 8.79 7.04 14.28
N PRO A 168 8.93 7.06 12.94
CA PRO A 168 10.09 6.48 12.28
C PRO A 168 11.42 7.04 12.77
N MET A 169 11.48 8.32 13.14
CA MET A 169 12.70 8.97 13.60
C MET A 169 13.12 8.50 15.00
N GLU A 170 12.16 8.19 15.88
CA GLU A 170 12.42 7.59 17.19
C GLU A 170 12.73 6.10 17.05
N THR A 171 11.96 5.38 16.24
CA THR A 171 12.16 3.95 15.95
C THR A 171 13.53 3.67 15.33
N ALA A 172 14.07 4.62 14.56
CA ALA A 172 15.44 4.54 14.03
C ALA A 172 16.52 4.50 15.12
N ASP A 173 16.27 5.03 16.32
CA ASP A 173 17.21 4.98 17.45
C ASP A 173 17.27 3.57 18.06
N ASP A 174 16.11 2.93 18.19
CA ASP A 174 16.00 1.53 18.60
C ASP A 174 16.63 0.61 17.56
N PHE A 175 16.41 0.90 16.27
CA PHE A 175 17.01 0.15 15.17
C PHE A 175 18.54 0.27 15.16
N ASN A 176 19.07 1.48 15.38
CA ASN A 176 20.51 1.68 15.52
C ASN A 176 21.09 0.90 16.71
N SER A 177 20.43 0.95 17.86
CA SER A 177 20.85 0.18 19.04
C SER A 177 20.86 -1.33 18.75
N TYR A 178 19.84 -1.83 18.06
CA TYR A 178 19.75 -3.21 17.60
C TYR A 178 20.92 -3.61 16.68
N ILE A 179 21.27 -2.77 15.70
CA ILE A 179 22.43 -2.99 14.81
C ILE A 179 23.74 -3.01 15.60
N LYS A 180 23.94 -2.07 16.53
CA LYS A 180 25.17 -2.01 17.35
C LYS A 180 25.35 -3.25 18.23
N ASP A 181 24.26 -3.74 18.82
CA ASP A 181 24.27 -4.98 19.61
C ASP A 181 24.62 -6.20 18.74
N ILE A 182 24.05 -6.31 17.53
CA ILE A 182 24.38 -7.37 16.58
C ILE A 182 25.85 -7.34 16.20
N LYS A 183 26.38 -6.18 15.81
CA LYS A 183 27.81 -6.05 15.49
C LYS A 183 28.69 -6.48 16.64
N LYS A 184 28.34 -6.08 17.87
CA LYS A 184 29.08 -6.45 19.08
C LYS A 184 29.04 -7.96 19.34
N SER A 185 27.88 -8.59 19.21
CA SER A 185 27.71 -10.03 19.50
C SER A 185 28.30 -10.93 18.41
N THR A 186 28.30 -10.47 17.15
CA THR A 186 28.82 -11.21 15.99
C THR A 186 30.30 -10.96 15.70
N GLY A 187 30.82 -9.81 16.12
CA GLY A 187 32.15 -9.33 15.74
C GLY A 187 32.22 -8.80 14.30
N CYS A 188 31.10 -8.68 13.59
CA CYS A 188 31.05 -8.16 12.23
C CYS A 188 31.15 -6.62 12.22
N GLU A 189 31.87 -6.08 11.23
CA GLU A 189 32.01 -4.62 11.06
C GLU A 189 30.76 -3.97 10.47
N LYS A 190 29.96 -4.71 9.71
CA LYS A 190 28.76 -4.21 9.04
C LYS A 190 27.63 -5.23 9.07
N VAL A 191 26.41 -4.74 8.87
CA VAL A 191 25.20 -5.57 8.70
C VAL A 191 24.55 -5.28 7.34
N GLY A 192 23.89 -6.27 6.76
CA GLY A 192 22.96 -6.06 5.65
C GLY A 192 21.57 -5.70 6.16
N ILE A 193 20.80 -4.95 5.37
CA ILE A 193 19.41 -4.61 5.68
C ILE A 193 18.52 -5.05 4.53
N ALA A 194 17.44 -5.76 4.87
CA ALA A 194 16.34 -6.03 3.95
C ALA A 194 15.04 -5.44 4.50
N ALA A 195 14.49 -4.47 3.78
CA ALA A 195 13.39 -3.64 4.23
C ALA A 195 12.20 -3.70 3.28
N THR A 196 10.99 -3.73 3.83
CA THR A 196 9.80 -3.97 3.01
C THR A 196 8.64 -3.11 3.46
N CYS A 197 7.87 -2.54 2.52
CA CYS A 197 6.74 -1.66 2.83
C CYS A 197 7.14 -0.58 3.87
N LEU A 198 6.36 -0.38 4.94
CA LEU A 198 6.60 0.60 6.01
C LEU A 198 7.99 0.51 6.65
N GLY A 199 8.61 -0.68 6.65
CA GLY A 199 9.98 -0.85 7.15
C GLY A 199 11.00 0.00 6.38
N THR A 200 10.71 0.36 5.12
CA THR A 200 11.56 1.23 4.31
C THR A 200 11.63 2.66 4.85
N ASN A 201 10.56 3.17 5.49
CA ASN A 201 10.55 4.48 6.14
C ASN A 201 11.51 4.53 7.33
N ILE A 202 11.52 3.48 8.16
CA ILE A 202 12.42 3.35 9.31
C ILE A 202 13.88 3.31 8.86
N VAL A 203 14.17 2.60 7.76
CA VAL A 203 15.53 2.51 7.22
C VAL A 203 16.00 3.86 6.67
N MET A 204 15.14 4.60 5.97
CA MET A 204 15.51 5.93 5.48
C MET A 204 15.65 6.95 6.62
N ALA A 205 14.85 6.84 7.67
CA ALA A 205 15.05 7.60 8.92
C ALA A 205 16.39 7.26 9.59
N TYR A 206 16.77 5.97 9.64
CA TYR A 206 18.07 5.54 10.12
C TYR A 206 19.21 6.14 9.30
N VAL A 207 19.16 6.05 7.97
CA VAL A 207 20.18 6.63 7.09
C VAL A 207 20.29 8.15 7.32
N ALA A 208 19.17 8.85 7.45
CA ALA A 208 19.16 10.29 7.71
C ALA A 208 19.81 10.68 9.05
N LYS A 209 19.70 9.84 10.08
CA LYS A 209 20.26 10.11 11.43
C LYS A 209 21.70 9.60 11.59
N TYR A 210 22.01 8.45 11.04
CA TYR A 210 23.21 7.67 11.37
C TYR A 210 24.13 7.40 10.17
N GLY A 211 23.68 7.68 8.95
CA GLY A 211 24.41 7.34 7.73
C GLY A 211 24.48 5.84 7.48
N VAL A 212 25.54 5.39 6.80
CA VAL A 212 25.69 3.99 6.35
C VAL A 212 27.02 3.34 6.77
N GLU A 213 27.71 3.92 7.76
CA GLU A 213 29.01 3.39 8.23
C GLU A 213 28.91 1.94 8.71
N ASP A 214 27.83 1.60 9.41
CA ASP A 214 27.58 0.26 9.92
C ASP A 214 26.93 -0.69 8.89
N ILE A 215 26.70 -0.24 7.66
CA ILE A 215 25.83 -0.91 6.69
C ILE A 215 26.63 -1.44 5.50
N GLN A 216 26.42 -2.71 5.18
CA GLN A 216 26.97 -3.38 4.00
C GLN A 216 26.13 -3.05 2.77
N GLY A 217 24.82 -3.25 2.89
CA GLY A 217 23.87 -3.01 1.81
C GLY A 217 22.45 -2.87 2.34
N ILE A 218 21.63 -2.13 1.61
CA ILE A 218 20.20 -1.93 1.86
C ILE A 218 19.45 -2.42 0.63
N ALA A 219 18.59 -3.40 0.81
CA ALA A 219 17.68 -3.87 -0.22
C ALA A 219 16.24 -3.56 0.20
N MET A 220 15.47 -2.98 -0.70
CA MET A 220 14.08 -2.60 -0.47
C MET A 220 13.13 -3.35 -1.40
N ASP A 221 12.01 -3.82 -0.87
CA ASP A 221 10.88 -4.31 -1.67
C ASP A 221 9.61 -3.53 -1.33
N GLY A 222 8.81 -3.20 -2.36
CA GLY A 222 7.55 -2.50 -2.21
C GLY A 222 7.71 -1.21 -1.39
N SER A 223 8.73 -0.41 -1.69
CA SER A 223 9.05 0.77 -0.90
C SER A 223 7.90 1.78 -0.90
N VAL A 224 7.63 2.37 0.27
CA VAL A 224 6.62 3.42 0.46
C VAL A 224 7.24 4.76 0.87
N VAL A 225 8.56 4.87 0.80
CA VAL A 225 9.33 6.09 1.15
C VAL A 225 8.92 7.27 0.27
N GLY A 226 8.68 7.02 -1.02
CA GLY A 226 8.17 8.02 -1.97
C GLY A 226 6.67 8.29 -1.84
N GLY A 227 6.01 7.63 -0.90
CA GLY A 227 4.58 7.66 -0.63
C GLY A 227 3.82 6.44 -1.16
N ALA A 228 2.57 6.31 -0.73
CA ALA A 228 1.59 5.33 -1.20
C ALA A 228 0.27 6.05 -1.47
N GLU A 229 -0.39 5.83 -2.60
CA GLU A 229 -1.52 6.64 -3.07
C GLU A 229 -2.69 6.63 -2.10
N ILE A 230 -3.03 5.47 -1.53
CA ILE A 230 -4.10 5.40 -0.52
C ILE A 230 -3.81 6.30 0.69
N LEU A 231 -2.55 6.43 1.12
CA LEU A 231 -2.19 7.29 2.26
C LEU A 231 -1.92 8.73 1.81
N SER A 232 -1.47 8.95 0.58
CA SER A 232 -1.09 10.27 0.11
C SER A 232 -2.28 11.08 -0.41
N GLU A 233 -3.19 10.44 -1.14
CA GLU A 233 -4.26 11.12 -1.87
C GLU A 233 -5.56 11.18 -1.07
N VAL A 234 -5.94 10.08 -0.42
CA VAL A 234 -7.14 10.01 0.44
C VAL A 234 -7.04 11.03 1.59
N ILE A 235 -5.85 11.22 2.18
CA ILE A 235 -5.66 12.24 3.24
C ILE A 235 -5.75 13.68 2.68
N CYS A 236 -5.32 13.89 1.45
CA CYS A 236 -5.30 15.21 0.81
C CYS A 236 -6.61 15.59 0.15
N ALA A 237 -7.71 14.90 0.47
CA ALA A 237 -8.99 15.11 -0.19
C ALA A 237 -8.95 14.84 -1.72
N LYS A 238 -7.93 14.16 -2.23
CA LYS A 238 -7.80 13.78 -3.66
C LYS A 238 -8.58 12.49 -3.91
N PHE A 239 -9.89 12.58 -3.71
CA PHE A 239 -10.82 11.48 -3.99
C PHE A 239 -11.27 11.56 -5.43
N ASP A 240 -11.18 10.42 -6.12
CA ASP A 240 -11.84 10.19 -7.40
C ASP A 240 -12.29 8.74 -7.43
N ILE A 241 -13.54 8.49 -7.84
CA ILE A 241 -14.05 7.15 -8.05
C ILE A 241 -14.11 6.92 -9.55
N ALA A 242 -13.04 6.35 -10.10
CA ALA A 242 -13.05 5.94 -11.51
C ALA A 242 -13.87 4.65 -11.65
N PRO A 243 -15.00 4.66 -12.37
CA PRO A 243 -15.86 3.48 -12.51
C PRO A 243 -15.13 2.24 -13.08
N PRO A 244 -14.22 2.36 -14.07
CA PRO A 244 -13.43 1.21 -14.52
C PRO A 244 -12.46 0.68 -13.47
N ALA A 245 -11.87 1.53 -12.63
CA ALA A 245 -10.99 1.09 -11.55
C ALA A 245 -11.75 0.26 -10.51
N LEU A 246 -13.02 0.58 -10.25
CA LEU A 246 -13.90 -0.23 -9.39
C LEU A 246 -14.11 -1.64 -9.99
N MET A 247 -14.36 -1.74 -11.29
CA MET A 247 -14.49 -3.05 -11.95
C MET A 247 -13.19 -3.85 -11.85
N ARG A 248 -12.06 -3.22 -12.16
CA ARG A 248 -10.77 -3.88 -12.15
C ARG A 248 -10.39 -4.39 -10.76
N ILE A 249 -10.57 -3.59 -9.70
CA ILE A 249 -10.24 -4.07 -8.35
C ILE A 249 -11.11 -5.28 -7.94
N LEU A 250 -12.37 -5.31 -8.36
CA LEU A 250 -13.27 -6.43 -8.07
C LEU A 250 -12.79 -7.72 -8.77
N GLN A 251 -12.36 -7.61 -10.03
CA GLN A 251 -11.78 -8.74 -10.77
C GLN A 251 -10.41 -9.16 -10.20
N ASP A 252 -9.60 -8.22 -9.74
CA ASP A 252 -8.33 -8.51 -9.09
C ASP A 252 -8.53 -9.29 -7.79
N VAL A 253 -9.45 -8.85 -6.90
CA VAL A 253 -9.72 -9.54 -5.64
C VAL A 253 -10.38 -10.91 -5.85
N GLU A 254 -11.22 -11.06 -6.88
CA GLU A 254 -11.80 -12.36 -7.26
C GLU A 254 -10.74 -13.30 -7.84
N GLY A 255 -9.92 -12.83 -8.77
CA GLY A 255 -8.85 -13.62 -9.39
C GLY A 255 -7.73 -14.00 -8.42
N LEU A 256 -7.50 -13.20 -7.37
CA LEU A 256 -6.62 -13.53 -6.24
C LEU A 256 -7.27 -14.47 -5.21
N GLY A 257 -8.54 -14.85 -5.39
CA GLY A 257 -9.28 -15.70 -4.45
C GLY A 257 -9.52 -15.04 -3.08
N MET A 258 -9.48 -13.71 -3.01
CA MET A 258 -9.68 -12.99 -1.75
C MET A 258 -11.15 -12.98 -1.34
N PHE A 259 -12.06 -12.84 -2.29
CA PHE A 259 -13.51 -12.87 -2.12
C PHE A 259 -14.15 -13.48 -3.36
N SER A 260 -15.32 -14.10 -3.20
CA SER A 260 -16.19 -14.46 -4.33
C SER A 260 -17.27 -13.39 -4.44
N ILE A 261 -17.42 -12.83 -5.64
CA ILE A 261 -18.46 -11.84 -5.93
C ILE A 261 -19.48 -12.55 -6.81
N ASP A 262 -20.77 -12.41 -6.47
CA ASP A 262 -21.83 -12.99 -7.27
C ASP A 262 -21.81 -12.43 -8.70
N GLU A 263 -21.94 -13.30 -9.70
CA GLU A 263 -21.87 -12.94 -11.13
C GLU A 263 -22.90 -11.85 -11.49
N PHE A 264 -24.10 -11.88 -10.90
CA PHE A 264 -25.10 -10.85 -11.13
C PHE A 264 -24.67 -9.48 -10.55
N ILE A 265 -23.93 -9.45 -9.44
CA ILE A 265 -23.37 -8.22 -8.88
C ILE A 265 -22.29 -7.65 -9.78
N MET A 266 -21.33 -8.49 -10.23
CA MET A 266 -20.27 -8.08 -11.15
C MET A 266 -20.86 -7.47 -12.44
N GLU A 267 -21.84 -8.16 -13.02
CA GLU A 267 -22.47 -7.76 -14.28
C GLU A 267 -23.37 -6.54 -14.13
N THR A 268 -23.96 -6.35 -12.95
CA THR A 268 -24.67 -5.12 -12.62
C THR A 268 -23.72 -3.93 -12.55
N ILE A 269 -22.56 -4.09 -11.89
CA ILE A 269 -21.57 -3.01 -11.80
C ILE A 269 -21.01 -2.70 -13.19
N ASP A 270 -20.66 -3.70 -13.99
CA ASP A 270 -20.16 -3.48 -15.36
C ASP A 270 -21.19 -2.71 -16.19
N MET A 271 -22.45 -3.13 -16.20
CA MET A 271 -23.50 -2.40 -16.91
C MET A 271 -23.60 -0.94 -16.45
N LEU A 272 -23.51 -0.67 -15.15
CA LEU A 272 -23.54 0.70 -14.62
C LEU A 272 -22.31 1.54 -15.04
N VAL A 273 -21.13 0.92 -15.12
CA VAL A 273 -19.90 1.53 -15.65
C VAL A 273 -20.08 1.86 -17.13
N GLN A 274 -20.39 0.85 -17.94
CA GLN A 274 -20.43 0.96 -19.41
C GLN A 274 -21.55 1.88 -19.94
N THR A 275 -22.65 2.01 -19.20
CA THR A 275 -23.76 2.91 -19.57
C THR A 275 -23.52 4.37 -19.17
N GLY A 276 -22.45 4.68 -18.43
CA GLY A 276 -22.21 6.00 -17.83
C GLY A 276 -23.20 6.36 -16.72
N LEU A 277 -24.06 5.42 -16.29
CA LEU A 277 -24.99 5.64 -15.18
C LEU A 277 -24.23 5.83 -13.86
N LEU A 278 -23.15 5.09 -13.66
CA LEU A 278 -22.30 5.24 -12.48
C LEU A 278 -21.57 6.59 -12.48
N GLU A 279 -21.01 7.00 -13.62
CA GLU A 279 -20.42 8.33 -13.81
C GLU A 279 -21.41 9.45 -13.51
N GLY A 280 -22.64 9.36 -14.04
CA GLY A 280 -23.68 10.36 -13.77
C GLY A 280 -24.08 10.45 -12.30
N VAL A 281 -24.10 9.31 -11.59
CA VAL A 281 -24.34 9.26 -10.15
C VAL A 281 -23.18 9.85 -9.35
N ILE A 282 -21.93 9.52 -9.72
CA ILE A 282 -20.72 10.02 -9.07
C ILE A 282 -20.58 11.53 -9.29
N SER A 283 -20.68 12.00 -10.53
CA SER A 283 -20.67 13.42 -10.90
C SER A 283 -21.72 14.24 -10.13
N THR A 284 -22.95 13.70 -10.00
CA THR A 284 -24.00 14.37 -9.22
C THR A 284 -23.67 14.38 -7.72
N THR A 285 -22.97 13.35 -7.24
CA THR A 285 -22.53 13.22 -5.85
C THR A 285 -21.38 14.18 -5.55
N GLU A 286 -20.35 14.25 -6.41
CA GLU A 286 -19.22 15.18 -6.28
C GLU A 286 -19.70 16.64 -6.26
N ASN A 287 -20.52 17.05 -7.22
CA ASN A 287 -21.00 18.44 -7.31
C ASN A 287 -21.85 18.91 -6.12
N ILE A 288 -22.45 17.99 -5.35
CA ILE A 288 -23.31 18.33 -4.22
C ILE A 288 -22.56 18.15 -2.88
N PHE A 289 -21.57 17.24 -2.81
CA PHE A 289 -21.00 16.79 -1.54
C PHE A 289 -19.49 16.97 -1.39
N TYR A 290 -18.73 17.15 -2.48
CA TYR A 290 -17.26 17.03 -2.45
C TYR A 290 -16.61 18.00 -1.45
N ASP A 291 -16.88 19.30 -1.55
CA ASP A 291 -16.22 20.30 -0.71
C ASP A 291 -16.55 20.17 0.78
N LYS A 292 -17.75 19.69 1.13
CA LYS A 292 -18.18 19.56 2.53
C LYS A 292 -17.81 18.21 3.10
N LEU A 293 -18.17 17.14 2.40
CA LEU A 293 -18.01 15.78 2.85
C LEU A 293 -16.53 15.41 2.92
N VAL A 294 -15.72 15.81 1.95
CA VAL A 294 -14.33 15.37 1.89
C VAL A 294 -13.49 15.98 3.00
N GLU A 295 -13.55 17.29 3.26
CA GLU A 295 -12.73 17.90 4.33
C GLU A 295 -13.13 17.38 5.72
N GLY A 296 -14.42 17.40 6.05
CA GLY A 296 -14.92 16.96 7.36
C GLY A 296 -14.79 15.45 7.58
N THR A 297 -15.07 14.64 6.55
CA THR A 297 -14.95 13.17 6.63
C THR A 297 -13.49 12.74 6.63
N THR A 298 -12.62 13.37 5.84
CA THR A 298 -11.19 13.02 5.83
C THR A 298 -10.57 13.34 7.18
N SER A 299 -10.85 14.50 7.77
CA SER A 299 -10.35 14.83 9.10
C SER A 299 -10.89 13.89 10.19
N ALA A 300 -12.19 13.57 10.18
CA ALA A 300 -12.80 12.66 11.16
C ALA A 300 -12.31 11.22 11.01
N LEU A 301 -12.27 10.68 9.79
CA LEU A 301 -11.71 9.35 9.50
C LEU A 301 -10.24 9.29 9.85
N ALA A 302 -9.49 10.35 9.55
CA ALA A 302 -8.06 10.37 9.77
C ALA A 302 -7.72 10.14 11.25
N LEU A 303 -8.29 10.97 12.13
CA LEU A 303 -8.03 10.93 13.56
C LEU A 303 -8.63 9.70 14.26
N SER A 304 -9.63 9.06 13.65
CA SER A 304 -10.32 7.87 14.21
C SER A 304 -9.73 6.55 13.77
N THR A 305 -8.69 6.56 12.92
CA THR A 305 -8.10 5.36 12.34
C THR A 305 -6.57 5.41 12.43
N PHE A 306 -5.87 5.18 11.32
CA PHE A 306 -4.44 4.98 11.25
C PHE A 306 -3.62 6.28 11.18
N TYR A 307 -4.26 7.45 11.24
CA TYR A 307 -3.56 8.72 11.05
C TYR A 307 -3.26 9.46 12.35
N THR A 308 -3.44 8.79 13.50
CA THR A 308 -2.67 9.09 14.71
C THR A 308 -1.30 8.39 14.72
N TRP A 309 -0.97 7.61 13.69
CA TRP A 309 0.27 6.82 13.60
C TRP A 309 1.34 7.53 12.74
N PRO A 310 2.38 8.14 13.33
CA PRO A 310 3.45 8.81 12.59
C PRO A 310 4.06 8.02 11.42
N ASN A 311 4.25 6.71 11.52
CA ASN A 311 4.83 5.92 10.42
C ASN A 311 3.93 5.81 9.19
N TYR A 312 2.61 5.90 9.35
CA TYR A 312 1.71 5.92 8.19
C TYR A 312 1.76 7.28 7.48
N TRP A 313 1.93 8.36 8.23
CA TRP A 313 2.20 9.67 7.66
C TRP A 313 3.51 9.71 6.85
N ALA A 314 4.49 8.86 7.19
CA ALA A 314 5.70 8.72 6.38
C ALA A 314 5.43 8.21 4.95
N CYS A 315 4.25 7.65 4.67
CA CYS A 315 3.79 7.25 3.34
C CYS A 315 3.03 8.36 2.60
N VAL A 316 2.90 9.56 3.15
CA VAL A 316 2.42 10.72 2.40
C VAL A 316 3.55 11.21 1.50
N SER A 317 3.26 11.42 0.22
CA SER A 317 4.28 11.89 -0.74
C SER A 317 4.72 13.33 -0.45
N PRO A 318 5.94 13.72 -0.86
CA PRO A 318 6.45 15.07 -0.66
C PRO A 318 5.50 16.18 -1.17
N GLU A 319 4.89 15.95 -2.33
CA GLU A 319 3.97 16.90 -2.96
C GLU A 319 2.63 17.07 -2.22
N ASP A 320 2.27 16.09 -1.39
CA ASP A 320 0.96 16.00 -0.74
C ASP A 320 1.01 16.41 0.74
N TYR A 321 2.18 16.37 1.37
CA TYR A 321 2.32 16.48 2.82
C TYR A 321 1.68 17.73 3.44
N GLU A 322 1.94 18.92 2.89
CA GLU A 322 1.39 20.16 3.45
C GLU A 322 -0.13 20.24 3.30
N SER A 323 -0.67 19.77 2.17
CA SER A 323 -2.11 19.66 1.96
C SER A 323 -2.73 18.65 2.93
N ALA A 324 -2.15 17.46 3.08
CA ALA A 324 -2.60 16.44 4.03
C ALA A 324 -2.66 17.00 5.46
N LYS A 325 -1.61 17.69 5.87
CA LYS A 325 -1.51 18.31 7.20
C LYS A 325 -2.59 19.37 7.41
N HIS A 326 -2.89 20.17 6.39
CA HIS A 326 -3.98 21.15 6.41
C HIS A 326 -5.36 20.48 6.49
N TYR A 327 -5.65 19.48 5.64
CA TYR A 327 -6.95 18.79 5.64
C TYR A 327 -7.22 18.04 6.94
N VAL A 328 -6.22 17.40 7.55
CA VAL A 328 -6.42 16.64 8.79
C VAL A 328 -6.50 17.56 10.00
N PHE A 329 -5.56 18.50 10.15
CA PHE A 329 -5.42 19.29 11.39
C PHE A 329 -6.05 20.69 11.32
N GLY A 330 -6.52 21.11 10.15
CA GLY A 330 -7.04 22.45 9.89
C GLY A 330 -5.95 23.52 9.78
N GLU A 331 -6.40 24.77 9.72
CA GLU A 331 -5.54 25.95 9.62
C GLU A 331 -4.54 26.08 10.77
N GLU A 332 -3.40 26.72 10.46
CA GLU A 332 -2.38 27.02 11.46
C GLU A 332 -2.96 27.88 12.59
N GLY A 333 -2.72 27.49 13.84
CA GLY A 333 -3.28 28.15 15.02
C GLY A 333 -4.73 27.79 15.37
N SER A 334 -5.39 26.90 14.60
CA SER A 334 -6.70 26.36 14.99
C SER A 334 -6.61 25.49 16.26
N GLU A 335 -7.73 25.31 16.97
CA GLU A 335 -7.78 24.50 18.20
C GLU A 335 -7.24 23.07 17.97
N LYS A 336 -7.60 22.47 16.82
CA LYS A 336 -7.13 21.13 16.44
C LYS A 336 -5.62 21.13 16.18
N ARG A 337 -5.10 22.13 15.46
CA ARG A 337 -3.65 22.29 15.25
C ARG A 337 -2.87 22.39 16.56
N VAL A 338 -3.39 23.18 17.50
CA VAL A 338 -2.79 23.35 18.84
C VAL A 338 -2.85 22.05 19.64
N LYS A 339 -3.99 21.34 19.60
CA LYS A 339 -4.17 20.05 20.28
C LYS A 339 -3.16 19.00 19.82
N TYR A 340 -2.97 18.87 18.50
CA TYR A 340 -2.09 17.85 17.90
C TYR A 340 -0.66 18.34 17.63
N ALA A 341 -0.22 19.42 18.28
CA ALA A 341 1.08 20.04 18.01
C ALA A 341 2.26 19.07 18.22
N GLY A 342 2.17 18.18 19.22
CA GLY A 342 3.21 17.17 19.47
C GLY A 342 3.32 16.13 18.37
N LEU A 343 2.19 15.63 17.87
CA LEU A 343 2.16 14.73 16.70
C LEU A 343 2.72 15.45 15.48
N ILE A 344 2.22 16.65 15.16
CA ILE A 344 2.66 17.45 14.00
C ILE A 344 4.17 17.68 14.03
N GLN A 345 4.75 17.93 15.21
CA GLN A 345 6.20 18.09 15.34
C GLN A 345 6.98 16.84 14.90
N LYS A 346 6.50 15.62 15.24
CA LYS A 346 7.09 14.36 14.77
C LYS A 346 6.97 14.23 13.26
N LEU A 347 5.80 14.56 12.71
CA LEU A 347 5.53 14.51 11.27
C LEU A 347 6.45 15.46 10.49
N ASP A 348 6.59 16.72 10.94
CA ASP A 348 7.43 17.74 10.31
C ASP A 348 8.93 17.40 10.45
N ASN A 349 9.31 16.72 11.52
CA ASN A 349 10.68 16.22 11.67
C ASN A 349 10.99 15.13 10.63
N TYR A 350 10.12 14.14 10.46
CA TYR A 350 10.29 13.14 9.39
C TYR A 350 10.28 13.80 8.00
N ASP A 351 9.38 14.76 7.77
CA ASP A 351 9.29 15.48 6.49
C ASP A 351 10.63 16.10 6.09
N LYS A 352 11.17 16.90 7.01
CA LYS A 352 12.41 17.65 6.80
C LYS A 352 13.63 16.74 6.69
N GLN A 353 13.70 15.69 7.51
CA GLN A 353 14.89 14.86 7.60
C GLN A 353 14.93 13.77 6.52
N VAL A 354 13.76 13.30 6.07
CA VAL A 354 13.64 12.15 5.18
C VAL A 354 12.86 12.49 3.91
N ARG A 355 11.57 12.84 4.01
CA ARG A 355 10.66 12.95 2.85
C ARG A 355 11.17 13.94 1.79
N GLN A 356 11.62 15.11 2.22
CA GLN A 356 12.17 16.15 1.34
C GLN A 356 13.59 15.84 0.84
N ARG A 357 14.26 14.83 1.41
CA ARG A 357 15.67 14.51 1.18
C ARG A 357 15.89 13.15 0.51
N ILE A 358 14.85 12.51 -0.02
CA ILE A 358 14.95 11.15 -0.56
C ILE A 358 16.07 11.04 -1.61
N PRO A 359 16.17 11.91 -2.63
CA PRO A 359 17.27 11.84 -3.60
C PRO A 359 18.66 11.99 -2.96
N GLU A 360 18.80 12.91 -2.01
CA GLU A 360 20.03 13.17 -1.28
C GLU A 360 20.45 11.95 -0.46
N LEU A 361 19.53 11.34 0.28
CA LEU A 361 19.78 10.17 1.11
C LEU A 361 20.19 8.96 0.25
N VAL A 362 19.54 8.74 -0.91
CA VAL A 362 19.99 7.70 -1.85
C VAL A 362 21.41 7.95 -2.35
N GLN A 363 21.78 9.21 -2.60
CA GLN A 363 23.16 9.57 -2.97
C GLN A 363 24.15 9.42 -1.80
N GLU A 364 23.73 9.69 -0.56
CA GLU A 364 24.52 9.48 0.64
C GLU A 364 24.82 7.98 0.85
N ILE A 365 23.83 7.09 0.63
CA ILE A 365 24.04 5.63 0.66
C ILE A 365 25.13 5.22 -0.34
N LYS A 366 25.02 5.67 -1.60
CA LYS A 366 25.98 5.38 -2.66
C LYS A 366 27.39 5.89 -2.32
N LYS A 367 27.50 7.13 -1.86
CA LYS A 367 28.79 7.76 -1.51
C LYS A 367 29.43 7.13 -0.28
N GLY A 368 28.61 6.66 0.67
CA GLY A 368 29.07 5.93 1.86
C GLY A 368 29.52 4.50 1.56
N GLY A 369 29.39 4.03 0.32
CA GLY A 369 29.88 2.72 -0.11
C GLY A 369 29.02 1.55 0.36
N ALA A 370 27.76 1.79 0.76
CA ALA A 370 26.80 0.73 1.00
C ALA A 370 26.07 0.38 -0.31
N ASN A 371 25.79 -0.91 -0.51
CA ASN A 371 24.98 -1.33 -1.64
C ASN A 371 23.55 -0.81 -1.49
N PHE A 372 22.88 -0.54 -2.61
CA PHE A 372 21.48 -0.18 -2.62
C PHE A 372 20.74 -0.90 -3.74
N GLY A 373 19.59 -1.49 -3.46
CA GLY A 373 18.77 -2.14 -4.48
C GLY A 373 17.29 -2.08 -4.14
N VAL A 374 16.45 -2.04 -5.18
CA VAL A 374 15.00 -1.83 -5.05
C VAL A 374 14.24 -2.82 -5.91
N ILE A 375 13.21 -3.43 -5.36
CA ILE A 375 12.22 -4.22 -6.09
C ILE A 375 10.90 -3.46 -6.06
N SER A 376 10.35 -3.21 -7.25
CA SER A 376 9.05 -2.56 -7.45
C SER A 376 8.10 -3.56 -8.11
N LYS A 377 6.87 -3.65 -7.59
CA LYS A 377 5.86 -4.61 -8.04
C LYS A 377 4.76 -3.89 -8.80
N TYR A 378 4.10 -4.58 -9.71
CA TYR A 378 2.93 -4.04 -10.40
C TYR A 378 2.05 -5.09 -11.06
N GLY A 379 0.95 -4.61 -11.67
CA GLY A 379 0.00 -5.42 -12.43
C GLY A 379 -1.35 -5.58 -11.72
N TYR A 380 -1.62 -4.74 -10.74
CA TYR A 380 -2.88 -4.73 -10.00
C TYR A 380 -3.40 -3.31 -9.78
N GLN A 381 -4.72 -3.21 -9.62
CA GLN A 381 -5.43 -1.96 -9.44
C GLN A 381 -5.19 -1.36 -8.06
N ILE A 382 -4.81 -0.09 -8.04
CA ILE A 382 -4.81 0.69 -6.79
C ILE A 382 -6.25 0.90 -6.31
N ILE A 383 -6.42 1.20 -5.03
CA ILE A 383 -7.76 1.36 -4.47
C ILE A 383 -8.54 2.43 -5.26
N PRO A 384 -9.76 2.12 -5.75
CA PRO A 384 -10.47 2.88 -6.79
C PRO A 384 -11.12 4.17 -6.27
N ILE A 385 -10.56 4.75 -5.21
CA ILE A 385 -10.96 6.03 -4.62
C ILE A 385 -9.83 7.07 -4.71
N CYS A 386 -8.66 6.68 -5.21
CA CYS A 386 -7.52 7.57 -5.43
C CYS A 386 -7.70 8.29 -6.76
N ALA A 387 -7.39 9.60 -6.80
CA ALA A 387 -7.33 10.37 -8.05
C ALA A 387 -6.40 9.75 -9.09
N SER A 388 -5.31 9.11 -8.64
CA SER A 388 -4.38 8.36 -9.48
C SER A 388 -4.79 6.90 -9.70
N SER A 389 -6.09 6.59 -9.75
CA SER A 389 -6.55 5.21 -9.90
C SER A 389 -6.11 4.53 -11.20
N ASP A 390 -5.67 5.25 -12.22
CA ASP A 390 -5.19 4.68 -13.48
C ASP A 390 -3.67 4.47 -13.56
N VAL A 391 -2.93 4.64 -12.47
CA VAL A 391 -1.48 4.41 -12.45
C VAL A 391 -1.12 2.93 -12.39
N VAL A 392 0.06 2.60 -12.93
CA VAL A 392 0.66 1.27 -12.81
C VAL A 392 1.10 1.05 -11.36
N SER A 393 0.54 0.03 -10.68
CA SER A 393 0.70 -0.18 -9.25
C SER A 393 0.63 -1.64 -8.82
N ASP A 394 0.93 -1.90 -7.55
CA ASP A 394 0.85 -3.21 -6.87
C ASP A 394 -0.34 -3.35 -5.92
N GLN A 395 -1.39 -2.52 -6.08
CA GLN A 395 -2.54 -2.29 -5.18
C GLN A 395 -2.34 -1.21 -4.10
N PHE A 396 -1.11 -0.94 -3.69
CA PHE A 396 -0.84 -0.03 -2.58
C PHE A 396 0.02 1.18 -2.97
N ALA A 397 1.09 0.93 -3.73
CA ALA A 397 2.01 1.94 -4.20
C ALA A 397 2.15 1.87 -5.74
N SER A 398 2.19 3.03 -6.39
CA SER A 398 2.56 3.09 -7.79
C SER A 398 4.01 2.68 -8.01
N VAL A 399 4.30 2.22 -9.22
CA VAL A 399 5.67 1.95 -9.66
C VAL A 399 6.53 3.20 -9.56
N LYS A 400 6.00 4.38 -9.90
CA LYS A 400 6.72 5.65 -9.78
C LYS A 400 7.25 5.86 -8.36
N ARG A 401 6.42 5.63 -7.34
CA ARG A 401 6.80 5.86 -5.93
C ARG A 401 7.70 4.75 -5.38
N SER A 402 7.34 3.49 -5.63
CA SER A 402 8.08 2.32 -5.08
C SER A 402 9.44 2.09 -5.73
N SER A 403 9.66 2.56 -6.97
CA SER A 403 10.93 2.44 -7.70
C SER A 403 11.85 3.66 -7.59
N PHE A 404 11.48 4.66 -6.78
CA PHE A 404 12.18 5.94 -6.69
C PHE A 404 12.27 6.67 -8.05
N GLY A 405 11.16 6.77 -8.77
CA GLY A 405 11.00 7.71 -9.88
C GLY A 405 10.96 7.13 -11.30
N ALA A 406 10.65 5.85 -11.48
CA ALA A 406 10.36 5.34 -12.82
C ALA A 406 9.25 6.15 -13.50
N THR A 407 9.39 6.37 -14.80
CA THR A 407 8.35 6.96 -15.64
C THR A 407 7.44 5.84 -16.08
N THR A 408 6.14 6.04 -15.98
CA THR A 408 5.15 5.03 -16.37
C THR A 408 4.12 5.62 -17.32
N SER A 409 3.50 4.77 -18.12
CA SER A 409 2.19 5.07 -18.70
C SER A 409 1.09 4.96 -17.63
N ASN A 410 -0.16 5.13 -18.06
CA ASN A 410 -1.33 4.69 -17.30
C ASN A 410 -1.68 3.24 -17.68
N VAL A 411 -2.65 2.66 -16.98
CA VAL A 411 -3.03 1.24 -17.15
C VAL A 411 -3.78 0.93 -18.45
N TYR A 412 -4.18 1.95 -19.22
CA TYR A 412 -4.91 1.82 -20.48
C TYR A 412 -4.03 2.01 -21.72
N GLU A 413 -2.77 2.42 -21.52
CA GLU A 413 -1.90 2.89 -22.59
C GLU A 413 -0.47 2.38 -22.36
N THR A 414 0.32 2.38 -23.43
CA THR A 414 1.77 2.19 -23.34
C THR A 414 2.49 3.53 -23.46
N LEU A 415 3.76 3.57 -23.06
CA LEU A 415 4.65 4.67 -23.44
C LEU A 415 4.62 4.85 -24.96
N SER A 416 4.59 6.11 -25.42
CA SER A 416 4.44 6.39 -26.84
C SER A 416 5.66 5.92 -27.65
N ASP A 417 5.45 5.53 -28.90
CA ASP A 417 6.54 5.12 -29.79
C ASP A 417 7.59 6.23 -29.96
N GLU A 418 7.16 7.50 -29.97
CA GLU A 418 8.06 8.67 -30.00
C GLU A 418 8.94 8.73 -28.75
N TYR A 419 8.36 8.55 -27.57
CA TYR A 419 9.10 8.51 -26.31
C TYR A 419 10.10 7.35 -26.31
N ILE A 420 9.67 6.14 -26.67
CA ILE A 420 10.53 4.94 -26.70
C ILE A 420 11.67 5.11 -27.72
N ALA A 421 11.39 5.66 -28.90
CA ALA A 421 12.41 5.96 -29.91
C ALA A 421 13.44 6.97 -29.39
N GLN A 422 12.99 8.01 -28.67
CA GLN A 422 13.87 8.97 -28.01
C GLN A 422 14.77 8.28 -26.97
N ARG A 423 14.20 7.49 -26.05
CA ARG A 423 14.99 6.78 -25.03
C ARG A 423 16.00 5.82 -25.67
N THR A 424 15.61 5.14 -26.74
CA THR A 424 16.48 4.25 -27.50
C THR A 424 17.64 5.01 -28.15
N ALA A 425 17.38 6.17 -28.77
CA ALA A 425 18.42 7.02 -29.34
C ALA A 425 19.39 7.57 -28.28
N GLU A 426 18.94 7.75 -27.04
CA GLU A 426 19.78 8.10 -25.88
C GLU A 426 20.57 6.92 -25.30
N GLY A 427 20.46 5.71 -25.88
CA GLY A 427 21.10 4.50 -25.37
C GLY A 427 20.42 3.88 -24.15
N LYS A 428 19.15 4.25 -23.88
CA LYS A 428 18.38 3.82 -22.71
C LYS A 428 17.23 2.87 -23.03
N GLY A 429 17.15 2.38 -24.26
CA GLY A 429 16.09 1.45 -24.68
C GLY A 429 16.03 0.15 -23.84
N GLN A 430 17.16 -0.28 -23.27
CA GLN A 430 17.25 -1.43 -22.37
C GLN A 430 16.49 -1.29 -21.05
N TYR A 431 16.13 -0.05 -20.67
CA TYR A 431 15.36 0.26 -19.46
C TYR A 431 13.85 0.38 -19.73
N ILE A 432 13.40 0.14 -20.96
CA ILE A 432 11.98 0.09 -21.30
C ILE A 432 11.48 -1.32 -21.05
N SER A 433 10.39 -1.46 -20.28
CA SER A 433 9.78 -2.76 -20.04
C SER A 433 9.25 -3.37 -21.34
N PRO A 434 9.26 -4.71 -21.50
CA PRO A 434 8.68 -5.36 -22.68
C PRO A 434 7.21 -5.03 -22.93
N ASP A 435 6.42 -4.82 -21.88
CA ASP A 435 5.02 -4.37 -22.00
C ASP A 435 4.87 -2.85 -22.23
N LYS A 436 5.99 -2.14 -22.34
CA LYS A 436 6.09 -0.70 -22.61
C LYS A 436 5.37 0.18 -21.59
N LEU A 437 5.11 -0.31 -20.38
CA LEU A 437 4.47 0.46 -19.32
C LEU A 437 5.47 1.27 -18.48
N ILE A 438 6.76 0.88 -18.46
CA ILE A 438 7.77 1.42 -17.54
C ILE A 438 9.04 1.83 -18.30
N ASP A 439 9.53 3.04 -18.02
CA ASP A 439 10.93 3.44 -18.27
C ASP A 439 11.67 3.52 -16.93
N ALA A 440 12.50 2.50 -16.67
CA ALA A 440 13.30 2.41 -15.46
C ALA A 440 14.48 3.40 -15.44
N SER A 441 14.86 3.98 -16.58
CA SER A 441 16.03 4.86 -16.68
C SER A 441 15.86 6.20 -15.95
N THR A 442 14.64 6.51 -15.50
CA THR A 442 14.35 7.71 -14.69
C THR A 442 14.33 7.44 -13.19
N CYS A 443 14.46 6.18 -12.75
CA CYS A 443 14.72 5.86 -11.34
C CYS A 443 15.99 6.55 -10.84
N LEU A 444 16.08 6.77 -9.52
CA LEU A 444 17.33 7.23 -8.89
C LEU A 444 18.47 6.19 -8.99
N VAL A 445 18.13 4.89 -9.08
CA VAL A 445 19.06 3.76 -9.05
C VAL A 445 18.76 2.71 -10.15
N PRO A 446 18.69 3.10 -11.42
CA PRO A 446 18.13 2.27 -12.50
C PRO A 446 18.85 0.92 -12.67
N ASP A 447 20.16 0.88 -12.48
CA ASP A 447 20.97 -0.34 -12.65
C ASP A 447 20.79 -1.36 -11.50
N SER A 448 20.13 -0.97 -10.42
CA SER A 448 19.85 -1.80 -9.25
C SER A 448 18.37 -1.69 -8.82
N THR A 449 17.48 -1.45 -9.78
CA THR A 449 16.03 -1.56 -9.61
C THR A 449 15.50 -2.70 -10.47
N TRP A 450 14.72 -3.59 -9.86
CA TRP A 450 14.01 -4.69 -10.52
C TRP A 450 12.50 -4.47 -10.45
N PHE A 451 11.79 -4.96 -11.47
CA PHE A 451 10.34 -4.83 -11.59
C PHE A 451 9.69 -6.19 -11.76
N ILE A 452 8.61 -6.45 -10.99
CA ILE A 452 7.87 -7.72 -11.05
C ILE A 452 6.41 -7.43 -11.38
N LYS A 453 5.98 -7.82 -12.58
CA LYS A 453 4.56 -7.78 -12.99
C LYS A 453 3.80 -9.00 -12.50
N GLY A 454 2.51 -8.83 -12.20
CA GLY A 454 1.64 -9.89 -11.70
C GLY A 454 1.88 -10.19 -10.22
N SER A 455 2.64 -9.35 -9.52
CA SER A 455 2.88 -9.47 -8.08
C SER A 455 2.13 -8.37 -7.35
N SER A 456 1.26 -8.73 -6.41
CA SER A 456 0.62 -7.77 -5.49
C SER A 456 1.64 -7.30 -4.46
N HIS A 457 1.31 -6.22 -3.75
CA HIS A 457 2.14 -5.67 -2.69
C HIS A 457 2.48 -6.69 -1.59
N SER A 458 1.62 -7.69 -1.38
CA SER A 458 1.77 -8.72 -0.33
C SER A 458 2.34 -10.05 -0.82
N ASN A 459 2.60 -10.22 -2.13
CA ASN A 459 3.23 -11.43 -2.66
C ASN A 459 4.73 -11.46 -2.35
N TRP A 460 5.27 -12.65 -2.10
CA TRP A 460 6.68 -12.88 -1.77
C TRP A 460 7.19 -14.12 -2.50
N THR A 461 8.18 -13.94 -3.36
CA THR A 461 8.78 -15.08 -4.07
C THR A 461 10.15 -15.43 -3.49
N SER A 462 10.55 -16.69 -3.61
CA SER A 462 11.89 -17.14 -3.17
C SER A 462 13.02 -16.40 -3.88
N TYR A 463 12.81 -16.01 -5.13
CA TYR A 463 13.81 -15.30 -5.93
C TYR A 463 13.90 -13.80 -5.59
N GLU A 464 12.78 -13.16 -5.27
CA GLU A 464 12.77 -11.81 -4.70
C GLU A 464 13.60 -11.74 -3.40
N LEU A 465 13.39 -12.70 -2.49
CA LEU A 465 14.18 -12.83 -1.26
C LEU A 465 15.68 -13.01 -1.55
N LYS A 466 16.03 -13.73 -2.62
CA LYS A 466 17.42 -13.89 -3.06
C LYS A 466 18.03 -12.56 -3.51
N ILE A 467 17.33 -11.77 -4.34
CA ILE A 467 17.81 -10.43 -4.75
C ILE A 467 18.04 -9.57 -3.51
N LEU A 468 17.06 -9.50 -2.61
CA LEU A 468 17.15 -8.69 -1.40
C LEU A 468 18.37 -9.09 -0.55
N TYR A 469 18.58 -10.39 -0.37
CA TYR A 469 19.71 -10.91 0.40
C TYR A 469 21.07 -10.64 -0.23
N ASP A 470 21.20 -10.90 -1.54
CA ASP A 470 22.45 -10.74 -2.25
C ASP A 470 22.87 -9.26 -2.29
N VAL A 471 21.92 -8.35 -2.55
CA VAL A 471 22.17 -6.90 -2.49
C VAL A 471 22.60 -6.48 -1.08
N ALA A 472 21.90 -6.95 -0.05
CA ALA A 472 22.18 -6.56 1.33
C ALA A 472 23.56 -7.04 1.83
N THR A 473 24.15 -8.07 1.22
CA THR A 473 25.34 -8.74 1.75
C THR A 473 26.57 -8.75 0.84
N ALA A 474 26.43 -8.44 -0.45
CA ALA A 474 27.55 -8.49 -1.38
C ALA A 474 28.67 -7.49 -1.04
N ASP A 475 29.91 -7.83 -1.35
CA ASP A 475 31.08 -6.95 -1.16
C ASP A 475 31.16 -5.80 -2.18
N LYS A 476 30.27 -5.80 -3.19
CA LYS A 476 30.16 -4.78 -4.22
C LYS A 476 28.70 -4.47 -4.50
N GLN A 477 28.44 -3.28 -5.04
CA GLN A 477 27.13 -2.93 -5.60
C GLN A 477 26.77 -3.94 -6.69
N LEU A 478 25.66 -4.67 -6.48
CA LEU A 478 25.09 -5.54 -7.49
C LEU A 478 24.18 -4.74 -8.43
N THR A 479 24.14 -5.16 -9.68
CA THR A 479 23.33 -4.58 -10.73
C THR A 479 22.42 -5.64 -11.32
N ILE A 480 21.46 -5.23 -12.15
CA ILE A 480 20.60 -6.12 -12.94
C ILE A 480 21.41 -7.16 -13.75
N SER A 481 22.66 -6.86 -14.11
CA SER A 481 23.54 -7.76 -14.88
C SER A 481 24.21 -8.86 -14.05
N ASP A 482 24.20 -8.75 -12.71
CA ASP A 482 24.77 -9.75 -11.81
C ASP A 482 23.80 -10.91 -11.51
N PHE A 483 22.56 -10.82 -11.99
CA PHE A 483 21.52 -11.81 -11.76
C PHE A 483 21.11 -12.51 -13.06
N PRO A 484 20.66 -13.79 -13.01
CA PRO A 484 20.28 -14.54 -14.21
C PRO A 484 18.94 -14.10 -14.82
N TYR A 485 18.16 -13.29 -14.10
CA TYR A 485 16.89 -12.73 -14.57
C TYR A 485 17.06 -11.28 -14.99
N SER A 486 16.23 -10.82 -15.93
CA SER A 486 16.21 -9.45 -16.42
C SER A 486 15.74 -8.44 -15.37
N GLN A 487 15.95 -7.15 -15.67
CA GLN A 487 15.36 -6.03 -14.91
C GLN A 487 13.84 -6.16 -14.75
N PHE A 488 13.16 -6.67 -15.77
CA PHE A 488 11.71 -6.87 -15.81
C PHE A 488 11.38 -8.36 -15.71
N MET A 489 10.51 -8.73 -14.78
CA MET A 489 10.09 -10.10 -14.52
C MET A 489 8.56 -10.20 -14.47
N VAL A 490 8.06 -11.41 -14.72
CA VAL A 490 6.66 -11.78 -14.59
C VAL A 490 6.53 -12.84 -13.51
N TYR A 491 5.61 -12.63 -12.57
CA TYR A 491 5.21 -13.60 -11.57
C TYR A 491 4.03 -14.43 -12.05
N ASP A 492 4.24 -15.73 -12.16
CA ASP A 492 3.18 -16.71 -12.39
C ASP A 492 2.65 -17.16 -11.03
N THR A 493 1.50 -16.60 -10.63
CA THR A 493 0.84 -16.89 -9.36
C THR A 493 0.40 -18.35 -9.22
N LYS A 494 0.17 -19.07 -10.35
CA LYS A 494 -0.25 -20.48 -10.33
C LYS A 494 0.94 -21.42 -10.15
N ALA A 495 2.06 -21.09 -10.79
CA ALA A 495 3.29 -21.87 -10.68
C ALA A 495 4.13 -21.49 -9.44
N ASP A 496 3.88 -20.32 -8.84
CA ASP A 496 4.71 -19.69 -7.79
C ASP A 496 6.17 -19.52 -8.25
N LEU A 497 6.34 -19.00 -9.47
CA LEU A 497 7.63 -18.84 -10.13
C LEU A 497 7.76 -17.48 -10.82
N LEU A 498 9.00 -16.99 -10.89
CA LEU A 498 9.37 -15.80 -11.66
C LEU A 498 10.01 -16.18 -12.98
N TYR A 499 9.68 -15.43 -14.04
CA TYR A 499 10.25 -15.56 -15.37
C TYR A 499 10.74 -14.21 -15.86
N PRO A 500 11.80 -14.16 -16.71
CA PRO A 500 12.11 -12.96 -17.47
C PRO A 500 10.88 -12.50 -18.26
N MET A 501 10.60 -11.20 -18.23
CA MET A 501 9.49 -10.64 -18.99
C MET A 501 9.82 -10.61 -20.48
N THR A 502 8.80 -10.89 -21.28
CA THR A 502 8.77 -10.83 -22.74
C THR A 502 7.44 -10.21 -23.17
N GLU A 503 7.34 -9.76 -24.43
CA GLU A 503 6.07 -9.29 -24.99
C GLU A 503 4.97 -10.39 -24.98
N GLU A 504 5.35 -11.67 -24.95
CA GLU A 504 4.41 -12.80 -24.99
C GLU A 504 3.85 -13.18 -23.61
N ASN A 505 4.64 -13.02 -22.54
CA ASN A 505 4.25 -13.45 -21.18
C ASN A 505 3.85 -12.29 -20.25
N CYS A 506 3.87 -11.04 -20.71
CA CYS A 506 3.57 -9.88 -19.87
C CYS A 506 2.08 -9.62 -19.63
N ASN A 507 1.18 -10.48 -20.13
CA ASN A 507 -0.26 -10.35 -19.92
C ASN A 507 -0.68 -11.17 -18.69
N THR A 508 -0.52 -10.59 -17.50
CA THR A 508 -0.77 -11.26 -16.21
C THR A 508 -2.06 -10.84 -15.52
N GLU A 509 -2.71 -9.80 -16.04
CA GLU A 509 -3.84 -9.14 -15.37
C GLU A 509 -5.10 -10.00 -15.49
N ASN A 510 -5.92 -10.02 -14.45
CA ASN A 510 -7.22 -10.70 -14.48
C ASN A 510 -8.27 -9.89 -15.24
N TRP A 511 -7.96 -8.62 -15.52
CA TRP A 511 -8.76 -7.65 -16.24
C TRP A 511 -8.04 -7.24 -17.53
N ASP A 512 -8.78 -7.22 -18.63
CA ASP A 512 -8.27 -6.72 -19.92
C ASP A 512 -8.53 -5.22 -20.01
N ALA A 513 -7.46 -4.44 -20.10
CA ALA A 513 -7.49 -2.98 -20.14
C ALA A 513 -7.93 -2.43 -21.49
N ASP A 514 -9.01 -2.98 -22.07
CA ASP A 514 -9.46 -2.65 -23.43
C ASP A 514 -9.91 -1.17 -23.50
N PRO A 515 -9.12 -0.28 -24.13
CA PRO A 515 -9.48 1.13 -24.20
C PRO A 515 -10.72 1.35 -25.08
N ASP A 516 -11.04 0.44 -26.01
CA ASP A 516 -12.26 0.55 -26.83
C ASP A 516 -13.51 0.25 -26.00
N VAL A 517 -13.36 -0.48 -24.88
CA VAL A 517 -14.44 -0.75 -23.91
C VAL A 517 -14.49 0.34 -22.84
N TYR A 518 -13.36 0.67 -22.21
CA TYR A 518 -13.34 1.53 -21.02
C TYR A 518 -13.05 3.01 -21.30
N LYS A 519 -12.49 3.35 -22.48
CA LYS A 519 -12.27 4.73 -22.96
C LYS A 519 -12.68 4.89 -24.45
N PRO A 520 -13.90 4.46 -24.85
CA PRO A 520 -14.33 4.45 -26.26
C PRO A 520 -14.19 5.83 -26.92
N ALA A 521 -13.53 5.83 -28.08
CA ALA A 521 -13.13 7.05 -28.79
C ALA A 521 -14.32 7.83 -29.40
N SER A 522 -15.42 7.15 -29.73
CA SER A 522 -16.59 7.77 -30.38
C SER A 522 -17.90 7.53 -29.64
N PHE A 523 -18.91 8.36 -29.94
CA PHE A 523 -20.27 8.19 -29.40
C PHE A 523 -20.93 6.87 -29.83
N ILE A 524 -20.63 6.40 -31.05
CA ILE A 524 -21.20 5.15 -31.58
C ILE A 524 -20.59 3.95 -30.82
N ASP A 525 -19.29 4.00 -30.53
CA ASP A 525 -18.61 2.94 -29.77
C ASP A 525 -19.14 2.90 -28.33
N LYS A 526 -19.28 4.07 -27.69
CA LYS A 526 -19.94 4.22 -26.37
C LYS A 526 -21.33 3.57 -26.34
N LEU A 527 -22.17 3.89 -27.32
CA LEU A 527 -23.52 3.32 -27.41
C LEU A 527 -23.49 1.81 -27.63
N THR A 528 -22.57 1.32 -28.45
CA THR A 528 -22.41 -0.12 -28.74
C THR A 528 -22.01 -0.90 -27.50
N VAL A 529 -20.99 -0.43 -26.77
CA VAL A 529 -20.52 -1.03 -25.52
C VAL A 529 -21.65 -1.03 -24.46
N ALA A 530 -22.33 0.09 -24.29
CA ALA A 530 -23.46 0.21 -23.36
C ALA A 530 -24.62 -0.76 -23.67
N VAL A 531 -24.99 -0.90 -24.95
CA VAL A 531 -26.05 -1.84 -25.37
C VAL A 531 -25.62 -3.29 -25.14
N ASN A 532 -24.38 -3.64 -25.47
CA ASN A 532 -23.87 -4.99 -25.28
C ASN A 532 -23.83 -5.38 -23.79
N SER A 533 -23.34 -4.51 -22.92
CA SER A 533 -23.35 -4.75 -21.47
C SER A 533 -24.77 -4.83 -20.91
N PHE A 534 -25.71 -4.01 -21.38
CA PHE A 534 -27.11 -4.12 -20.96
C PHE A 534 -27.74 -5.47 -21.36
N VAL A 535 -27.47 -5.96 -22.58
CA VAL A 535 -27.97 -7.26 -23.05
C VAL A 535 -27.39 -8.41 -22.22
N ARG A 536 -26.09 -8.36 -21.89
CA ARG A 536 -25.42 -9.35 -21.03
C ARG A 536 -26.05 -9.36 -19.63
N TRP A 537 -26.14 -8.19 -19.00
CA TRP A 537 -26.78 -8.02 -17.69
C TRP A 537 -28.23 -8.53 -17.67
N PHE A 538 -29.02 -8.21 -18.70
CA PHE A 538 -30.41 -8.64 -18.78
C PHE A 538 -30.55 -10.16 -18.85
N LYS A 539 -29.65 -10.84 -19.56
CA LYS A 539 -29.63 -12.30 -19.62
C LYS A 539 -29.38 -12.91 -18.23
N ILE A 540 -28.41 -12.39 -17.49
CA ILE A 540 -28.03 -12.89 -16.16
C ILE A 540 -29.11 -12.58 -15.12
N LEU A 541 -29.74 -11.41 -15.19
CA LEU A 541 -30.91 -11.09 -14.36
C LEU A 541 -32.03 -12.12 -14.54
N VAL A 542 -32.31 -12.50 -15.79
CA VAL A 542 -33.36 -13.49 -16.10
C VAL A 542 -32.99 -14.85 -15.50
N GLU A 543 -31.75 -15.29 -15.64
CA GLU A 543 -31.23 -16.53 -15.04
C GLU A 543 -31.34 -16.51 -13.51
N PHE A 544 -30.90 -15.43 -12.85
CA PHE A 544 -30.98 -15.23 -11.40
C PHE A 544 -32.42 -15.28 -10.88
N ILE A 545 -33.37 -14.63 -11.58
CA ILE A 545 -34.79 -14.67 -11.23
C ILE A 545 -35.34 -16.10 -11.34
N PHE A 546 -35.00 -16.83 -12.40
CA PHE A 546 -35.46 -18.21 -12.59
C PHE A 546 -34.89 -19.17 -11.54
N GLU A 547 -33.64 -19.00 -11.11
CA GLU A 547 -33.07 -19.79 -10.01
C GLU A 547 -33.70 -19.46 -8.66
N SER A 548 -33.92 -18.18 -8.37
CA SER A 548 -34.60 -17.74 -7.14
C SER A 548 -36.03 -18.28 -7.04
N ILE A 549 -36.75 -18.38 -8.17
CA ILE A 549 -38.09 -18.98 -8.23
C ILE A 549 -38.06 -20.50 -8.08
N LYS A 550 -36.99 -21.19 -8.52
CA LYS A 550 -36.85 -22.64 -8.34
C LYS A 550 -36.47 -23.04 -6.91
N ASN A 551 -35.83 -22.14 -6.17
CA ASN A 551 -35.35 -22.37 -4.81
C ASN A 551 -36.32 -21.89 -3.72
N ALA A 552 -37.43 -21.24 -4.11
CA ALA A 552 -38.55 -20.84 -3.24
C ALA A 552 -39.69 -21.85 -3.35
#